data_AF-A0A3M1L863-F1
#
_entry.id   AF-A0A3M1L863-F1
#
_cell.length_a   1.000
_cell.length_b   1.000
_cell.length_c   1.000
_cell.angle_alpha   90.00
_cell.angle_beta   90.00
_cell.angle_gamma   90.00
#
_symmetry.space_group_name_H-M   'P 1'
#
loop_
_entity.id
_entity.type
_entity.pdbx_description
1 polymer ?
#
loop_
_entity_poly.entity_id
_entity_poly.type
_entity_poly.pdbx_seq_one_letter_code
_entity_poly.pdbx_strand_id
1 'polypeptide(L)' 'MKLSSVLSGSLVVSPESAPIKRIISDARESKQLIDATYGRRTRAVIITDSNHVILSAIQPETVAHRFVVNKDS' A
#
# COMPACT_ATOMS: atom_id res chain seq x y z
N MET A 1 -6.56 -0.68 -13.27
CA MET A 1 -6.12 -0.58 -11.86
C MET A 1 -6.51 -1.90 -11.20
N LYS A 2 -5.54 -2.68 -10.70
CA LYS A 2 -5.84 -3.96 -10.04
C LYS A 2 -5.97 -3.70 -8.55
N LEU A 3 -7.21 -3.65 -8.07
CA LEU A 3 -7.52 -3.53 -6.65
C LEU A 3 -7.38 -4.92 -6.04
N SER A 4 -6.45 -5.12 -5.10
CA SER A 4 -6.30 -6.42 -4.45
C SER A 4 -7.25 -6.57 -3.26
N SER A 5 -7.54 -5.49 -2.53
CA SER A 5 -8.45 -5.52 -1.38
C SER A 5 -8.74 -4.12 -0.82
N VAL A 6 -9.99 -3.88 -0.39
CA VAL A 6 -10.38 -2.75 0.47
C VAL A 6 -10.60 -3.28 1.88
N LEU A 7 -9.93 -2.69 2.86
CA LEU A 7 -10.09 -2.98 4.29
C LEU A 7 -10.67 -1.73 4.95
N SER A 8 -11.35 -1.87 6.09
CA SER A 8 -11.99 -0.72 6.76
C SER A 8 -10.97 0.38 7.07
N GLY A 9 -10.93 1.42 6.23
CA GLY A 9 -10.00 2.56 6.36
C GLY A 9 -8.67 2.44 5.58
N SER A 10 -8.37 1.32 4.90
CA SER A 10 -7.13 1.21 4.12
C SER A 10 -7.30 0.40 2.84
N LEU A 11 -6.52 0.76 1.83
CA LEU A 11 -6.53 0.14 0.51
C LEU A 11 -5.18 -0.51 0.22
N VAL A 12 -5.18 -1.73 -0.32
CA VAL A 12 -3.96 -2.39 -0.82
C VAL A 12 -4.07 -2.55 -2.34
N VAL A 13 -3.01 -2.18 -3.06
CA VAL A 13 -2.95 -2.20 -4.53
C VAL A 13 -1.56 -2.58 -5.04
N SER A 14 -1.48 -3.00 -6.31
CA SER A 14 -0.22 -3.18 -7.03
C SER A 14 0.36 -1.84 -7.53
N PRO A 15 1.70 -1.66 -7.55
CA PRO A 15 2.35 -0.40 -7.95
C PRO A 15 2.37 -0.13 -9.47
N GLU A 16 1.77 -0.99 -10.29
CA GLU A 16 2.05 -1.04 -11.73
C GLU A 16 1.34 0.05 -12.55
N SER A 17 0.21 0.54 -12.06
CA SER A 17 -0.63 1.48 -12.83
C SER A 17 -0.21 2.95 -12.69
N ALA A 18 -0.39 3.74 -13.74
CA ALA A 18 -0.04 5.17 -13.74
C ALA A 18 -0.68 5.99 -12.59
N PRO A 19 -1.96 5.80 -12.22
CA PRO A 19 -2.55 6.49 -11.06
C PRO A 19 -1.83 6.19 -9.75
N ILE A 20 -1.43 4.93 -9.51
CA ILE A 20 -0.72 4.55 -8.28
C ILE A 20 0.68 5.16 -8.24
N LYS A 21 1.39 5.21 -9.38
CA LYS A 21 2.68 5.90 -9.46
C LYS A 21 2.58 7.39 -9.11
N ARG A 22 1.48 8.05 -9.51
CA ARG A 22 1.20 9.44 -9.11
C ARG A 22 0.99 9.56 -7.61
N ILE A 23 0.14 8.72 -7.02
CA ILE A 23 -0.10 8.69 -5.56
C ILE A 23 1.21 8.50 -4.78
N ILE A 24 2.10 7.63 -5.25
CA ILE A 24 3.43 7.44 -4.63
C ILE A 24 4.28 8.72 -4.72
N SER A 25 4.27 9.39 -5.88
CA SER A 25 4.99 10.66 -6.08
C SER A 25 4.46 11.75 -5.16
N ASP A 26 3.13 11.92 -5.11
CA ASP A 26 2.47 12.92 -4.29
C ASP A 26 2.72 12.69 -2.80
N ALA A 27 2.73 11.43 -2.35
CA ALA A 27 3.07 11.06 -0.98
C ALA A 27 4.55 11.33 -0.65
N ARG A 28 5.47 11.14 -1.62
CA ARG A 28 6.89 11.47 -1.45
C ARG A 28 7.08 12.97 -1.28
N GLU A 29 6.41 13.77 -2.10
CA GLU A 29 6.48 15.23 -2.06
C GLU A 29 5.89 15.79 -0.75
N SER A 30 4.78 15.21 -0.30
CA SER A 30 4.09 15.61 0.95
C SER A 30 4.68 15.00 2.22
N LYS A 31 5.81 14.28 2.14
CA LYS A 31 6.47 13.58 3.26
C LYS A 31 5.57 12.56 3.98
N GLN A 32 4.61 11.98 3.26
CA GLN A 32 3.69 10.93 3.73
C GLN A 32 4.08 9.53 3.22
N LEU A 33 5.14 9.43 2.41
CA LEU A 33 5.63 8.15 1.90
C LEU A 33 6.51 7.45 2.94
N ILE A 34 6.13 6.23 3.31
CA ILE A 34 6.91 5.32 4.13
C ILE A 34 7.42 4.20 3.23
N ASP A 35 8.74 4.02 3.20
CA ASP A 35 9.37 2.90 2.49
C ASP A 35 9.64 1.74 3.45
N ALA A 36 8.80 0.70 3.39
CA ALA A 36 8.97 -0.55 4.15
C ALA A 36 9.51 -1.70 3.26
N THR A 37 10.12 -1.38 2.11
CA THR A 37 10.68 -2.39 1.19
C THR A 37 12.06 -2.87 1.62
N TYR A 38 12.79 -2.08 2.42
CA TYR A 38 14.19 -2.32 2.78
C TYR A 38 15.08 -2.52 1.55
N GLY A 39 14.89 -1.70 0.50
CA GLY A 39 15.67 -1.74 -0.74
C GLY A 39 15.26 -2.85 -1.71
N ARG A 40 14.21 -3.63 -1.41
CA ARG A 40 13.65 -4.64 -2.31
C ARG A 40 12.68 -4.00 -3.30
N ARG A 41 12.36 -4.73 -4.37
CA ARG A 41 11.31 -4.32 -5.32
C ARG A 41 9.98 -4.14 -4.60
N THR A 42 9.35 -2.98 -4.78
CA THR A 42 7.96 -2.73 -4.37
C THR A 42 7.03 -3.70 -5.08
N ARG A 43 6.26 -4.46 -4.30
CA ARG A 43 5.24 -5.41 -4.78
C ARG A 43 3.83 -4.96 -4.44
N ALA A 44 3.66 -4.21 -3.36
CA ALA A 44 2.38 -3.66 -2.94
C ALA A 44 2.54 -2.21 -2.47
N VAL A 45 1.42 -1.49 -2.54
CA VAL A 45 1.25 -0.14 -2.03
C VAL A 45 0.04 -0.17 -1.12
N ILE A 46 0.19 0.35 0.09
CA ILE A 46 -0.88 0.47 1.08
C ILE A 46 -1.19 1.96 1.23
N ILE A 47 -2.45 2.33 1.08
CA ILE A 47 -2.94 3.69 1.26
C ILE A 47 -3.82 3.69 2.51
N THR A 48 -3.50 4.56 3.47
CA THR A 48 -4.23 4.69 4.73
C THR A 48 -5.20 5.87 4.68
N ASP A 49 -6.16 5.89 5.60
CA ASP A 49 -7.06 7.00 5.89
C ASP A 49 -6.33 8.28 6.36
N SER A 50 -5.16 8.13 6.98
CA SER A 50 -4.27 9.21 7.38
C SER A 50 -3.41 9.77 6.24
N ASN A 51 -3.75 9.49 4.98
CA ASN A 51 -3.02 9.87 3.78
C ASN A 51 -1.58 9.33 3.67
N HIS A 52 -1.15 8.44 4.57
CA HIS A 52 0.14 7.80 4.44
C HIS A 52 0.11 6.77 3.32
N VAL A 53 1.22 6.68 2.59
CA VAL A 53 1.42 5.68 1.54
C VAL A 53 2.61 4.82 1.95
N ILE A 54 2.39 3.52 2.07
CA ILE A 54 3.41 2.57 2.52
C ILE A 54 3.79 1.66 1.35
N LEU A 55 5.07 1.63 1.00
CA LEU A 55 5.62 0.70 0.02
C LEU A 55 5.99 -0.61 0.70
N SER A 56 5.58 -1.74 0.11
CA SER A 56 5.85 -3.06 0.67
C SER A 56 6.49 -3.98 -0.37
N ALA A 57 7.46 -4.77 0.09
CA ALA A 57 8.08 -5.84 -0.68
C ALA A 57 7.27 -7.15 -0.62
N ILE A 58 6.11 -7.16 0.05
CA ILE A 58 5.21 -8.30 0.18
C ILE A 58 4.11 -8.19 -0.88
N GLN A 59 3.63 -9.33 -1.39
CA GLN A 59 2.55 -9.34 -2.38
C GLN A 59 1.26 -8.74 -1.82
N PRO A 60 0.49 -7.98 -2.62
CA PRO A 60 -0.75 -7.34 -2.19
C PRO A 60 -1.73 -8.31 -1.52
N GLU A 61 -1.87 -9.52 -2.06
CA GLU A 61 -2.76 -10.57 -1.56
C GLU A 61 -2.34 -11.07 -0.18
N THR A 62 -1.04 -11.25 0.05
CA THR A 62 -0.50 -11.65 1.36
C THR A 62 -0.65 -10.54 2.40
N VAL A 63 -0.48 -9.28 1.98
CA VAL A 63 -0.69 -8.12 2.85
C VAL A 63 -2.16 -8.07 3.28
N ALA A 64 -3.09 -8.13 2.33
CA ALA A 64 -4.53 -8.12 2.58
C ALA A 64 -4.95 -9.20 3.59
N HIS A 65 -4.47 -10.43 3.39
CA HIS A 65 -4.77 -11.55 4.28
C HIS A 65 -4.30 -11.31 5.72
N ARG A 66 -3.12 -10.69 5.92
CA ARG A 66 -2.60 -10.40 7.27
C ARG A 66 -3.38 -9.32 8.02
N PHE A 67 -3.95 -8.35 7.31
CA PHE A 67 -4.78 -7.31 7.92
C PHE A 67 -6.15 -7.84 8.36
N VAL A 68 -6.73 -8.79 7.61
CA VAL A 68 -8.02 -9.40 8.00
C VAL A 68 -7.86 -10.21 9.29
N VAL A 69 -6.77 -10.97 9.43
CA VAL A 69 -6.53 -11.85 10.59
C VAL A 69 -6.36 -11.08 11.92
N ASN A 70 -5.96 -9.81 11.90
CA ASN A 70 -5.79 -9.01 13.12
C ASN A 70 -7.04 -8.19 13.52
N LYS A 71 -8.15 -8.28 12.77
CA LYS A 71 -9.36 -7.48 13.04
C LYS A 71 -10.38 -8.18 13.96
N ASP A 72 -10.13 -9.44 14.30
CA ASP A 72 -10.99 -10.29 15.15
C ASP A 72 -10.48 -10.42 16.61
N SER A 73 -9.81 -9.39 17.14
CA SER A 73 -9.36 -9.34 18.56
C SER A 73 -9.95 -8.15 19.29
#